data_AF-A0A8J2L190-F1
#
_entry.id   AF-A0A8J2L190-F1
#
_cell.length_a   1.000
_cell.length_b   1.000
_cell.length_c   1.000
_cell.angle_alpha   90.00
_cell.angle_beta   90.00
_cell.angle_gamma   90.00
#
_symmetry.space_group_name_H-M   'P 1'
#
loop_
_entity.id
_entity.type
_entity.pdbx_description
1 polymer ?
#
loop_
_entity_poly.entity_id
_entity_poly.type
_entity_poly.pdbx_seq_one_letter_code
_entity_poly.pdbx_strand_id
1 'polypeptide(L)'
;MNLVLIFTLLYQVTLLLAQLPSQNTLKFTQVIFRHGDRNPQKTYGNYTKNLLKFWPEGLGQLSELGKNQSNELGQFLRTRYDGFLSPSYKGDEISIFMFVRW
;
A
#
# COMPACT_ATOMS: atom_id res chain seq x y z
N MET A 1 35.27 -44.31 18.28
CA MET A 1 33.81 -44.56 18.23
C MET A 1 33.00 -43.32 18.63
N ASN A 2 33.34 -42.61 19.72
CA ASN A 2 32.55 -41.47 20.21
C ASN A 2 32.52 -40.24 19.30
N LEU A 3 33.64 -39.86 18.67
CA LEU A 3 33.70 -38.66 17.80
C LEU A 3 32.83 -38.79 16.55
N VAL A 4 32.85 -39.94 15.88
CA VAL A 4 32.03 -40.18 14.68
C VAL A 4 30.54 -40.11 15.01
N LEU A 5 30.14 -40.72 16.13
CA LEU A 5 28.75 -40.66 16.61
C LEU A 5 28.30 -39.21 16.90
N ILE A 6 29.18 -38.40 17.51
CA ILE A 6 28.92 -36.98 17.76
C ILE A 6 28.74 -36.22 16.44
N PHE A 7 29.63 -36.40 15.45
CA PHE A 7 29.48 -35.73 14.16
C PHE A 7 28.23 -36.15 13.40
N THR A 8 27.86 -37.44 13.43
CA THR A 8 26.62 -37.91 12.82
C THR A 8 25.38 -37.35 13.51
N LEU A 9 25.39 -37.24 14.84
CA LEU A 9 24.29 -36.67 15.61
C LEU A 9 24.16 -35.16 15.32
N LEU A 10 25.27 -34.42 15.31
CA LEU A 10 25.29 -33.00 14.97
C LEU A 10 24.75 -32.76 13.55
N TYR A 11 25.13 -33.59 12.57
CA TYR A 11 24.61 -33.49 11.22
C TYR A 11 23.09 -33.72 11.16
N GLN A 12 22.58 -34.75 11.85
CA GLN A 12 21.14 -35.02 11.95
C GLN A 12 20.38 -33.85 12.59
N VAL A 13 20.94 -33.22 13.64
CA VAL A 13 20.35 -32.04 14.29
C VAL A 13 20.33 -30.84 13.33
N THR A 14 21.39 -30.61 12.57
CA THR A 14 21.42 -29.50 11.59
C THR A 14 20.39 -29.70 10.48
N LEU A 15 20.20 -30.93 9.98
CA LEU A 15 19.17 -31.25 8.98
C LEU A 15 17.76 -31.02 9.53
N LEU A 16 17.51 -31.37 10.80
CA LEU A 16 16.22 -31.13 11.45
C LEU A 16 15.93 -29.64 11.63
N LEU A 17 16.93 -28.85 12.04
CA LEU A 17 16.78 -27.39 12.19
C LEU A 17 16.55 -26.69 10.84
N ALA A 18 17.14 -27.19 9.75
CA ALA A 18 16.92 -26.67 8.41
C ALA A 18 15.51 -26.92 7.86
N GLN A 19 14.77 -27.89 8.44
CA GLN A 19 13.37 -28.17 8.11
C GLN A 19 12.38 -27.35 8.92
N LEU A 20 12.84 -26.54 9.89
CA LEU A 20 11.96 -25.63 10.59
C LEU A 20 11.32 -24.68 9.57
N PRO A 21 9.99 -24.51 9.62
CA PRO A 21 9.32 -23.60 8.70
C PRO A 21 9.91 -22.21 8.87
N SER A 22 10.53 -21.68 7.82
CA SER A 22 10.91 -20.27 7.80
C SER A 22 9.61 -19.47 7.95
N GLN A 23 9.50 -18.66 9.00
CA GLN A 23 8.35 -17.80 9.20
C GLN A 23 8.43 -16.62 8.21
N ASN A 24 8.18 -16.90 6.94
CA ASN A 24 8.12 -15.92 5.88
C ASN A 24 6.88 -15.07 6.13
N THR A 25 7.11 -13.86 6.63
CA THR A 25 6.06 -12.92 6.99
C THR A 25 6.37 -11.55 6.41
N LEU A 26 5.33 -10.80 6.05
CA LEU A 26 5.46 -9.44 5.54
C LEU A 26 6.02 -8.54 6.66
N LYS A 27 7.12 -7.84 6.37
CA LYS A 27 7.73 -6.88 7.30
C LYS A 27 7.42 -5.44 6.94
N PHE A 28 7.31 -5.14 5.65
CA PHE A 28 7.11 -3.80 5.14
C PHE A 28 6.50 -3.85 3.74
N THR A 29 5.66 -2.86 3.41
CA THR A 29 5.13 -2.65 2.07
C THR A 29 5.24 -1.18 1.71
N GLN A 30 5.66 -0.90 0.47
CA GLN A 30 5.54 0.42 -0.13
C GLN A 30 4.51 0.36 -1.26
N VAL A 31 3.55 1.29 -1.25
CA VAL A 31 2.53 1.41 -2.29
C VAL A 31 2.71 2.76 -2.97
N ILE A 32 2.88 2.75 -4.29
CA ILE A 32 2.96 3.95 -5.12
C ILE A 32 1.76 3.94 -6.04
N PHE A 33 0.93 4.97 -5.96
CA PHE A 33 -0.26 5.11 -6.79
C PHE A 33 -0.42 6.57 -7.20
N ARG A 34 -1.08 6.77 -8.35
CA ARG A 34 -1.43 8.10 -8.84
C ARG A 34 -2.62 8.62 -8.03
N HIS A 35 -2.76 9.95 -7.97
CA HIS A 35 -4.01 10.58 -7.55
C HIS A 35 -5.22 9.97 -8.29
N GLY A 36 -6.39 9.92 -7.65
CA GLY A 36 -7.64 9.54 -8.31
C GLY A 36 -8.07 10.52 -9.40
N ASP A 37 -9.19 10.26 -10.06
CA ASP A 37 -9.70 11.11 -11.14
C ASP A 37 -9.77 12.61 -10.76
N ARG A 38 -9.33 13.48 -11.68
CA ARG A 38 -9.25 14.94 -11.47
C ARG A 38 -9.95 15.68 -12.59
N ASN A 39 -10.54 16.81 -12.25
CA ASN A 39 -10.99 17.79 -13.22
C ASN A 39 -9.81 18.27 -14.09
N PRO A 40 -10.07 18.69 -15.34
CA PRO A 40 -9.03 19.22 -16.22
C PRO A 40 -8.20 20.30 -15.55
N GLN A 41 -6.90 20.35 -15.85
CA GLN A 41 -5.99 21.37 -15.29
C GLN A 41 -6.26 22.76 -15.87
N LYS A 42 -6.73 22.81 -17.12
CA LYS A 42 -7.07 24.04 -17.85
C LYS A 42 -8.17 23.77 -18.84
N THR A 43 -8.96 24.79 -19.12
CA THR A 43 -10.00 24.79 -20.15
C THR A 43 -9.55 25.60 -21.35
N TYR A 44 -10.06 25.28 -22.54
CA TYR A 44 -9.77 26.04 -23.76
C TYR A 44 -11.07 26.49 -24.41
N GLY A 45 -11.11 27.68 -25.00
CA GLY A 45 -12.29 28.21 -25.69
C GLY A 45 -13.38 28.75 -24.74
N ASN A 46 -14.64 28.77 -25.20
CA ASN A 46 -15.77 29.42 -24.50
C ASN A 46 -16.24 28.71 -23.21
N TYR A 47 -15.67 27.55 -22.88
CA TYR A 47 -16.04 26.75 -21.70
C TYR A 47 -15.70 27.45 -20.38
N THR A 48 -14.85 28.48 -20.40
CA THR A 48 -14.44 29.25 -19.20
C THR A 48 -15.61 29.94 -18.51
N LYS A 49 -16.65 30.35 -19.24
CA LYS A 49 -17.81 31.07 -18.66
C LYS A 49 -18.70 30.19 -17.78
N ASN A 50 -18.64 28.87 -17.93
CA ASN A 50 -19.48 27.90 -17.21
C ASN A 50 -18.63 26.85 -16.46
N LEU A 51 -17.41 27.20 -16.08
CA LEU A 51 -16.42 26.26 -15.54
C LEU A 51 -16.96 25.49 -14.32
N LEU A 52 -17.54 26.18 -13.35
CA LEU A 52 -18.11 25.56 -12.14
C LEU A 52 -19.38 24.73 -12.41
N LYS A 53 -20.04 24.92 -13.55
CA LYS A 53 -21.17 24.06 -13.96
C LYS A 53 -20.70 22.66 -14.37
N PHE A 54 -19.53 22.56 -15.00
CA PHE A 54 -18.98 21.30 -15.48
C PHE A 54 -17.99 20.66 -14.51
N TRP A 55 -17.29 21.48 -13.73
CA TRP A 55 -16.28 21.06 -12.75
C TRP A 55 -16.53 21.80 -11.43
N PRO A 56 -17.52 21.36 -10.64
CA PRO A 56 -17.94 22.07 -9.43
C PRO A 56 -16.82 22.15 -8.38
N GLU A 57 -15.90 21.19 -8.36
CA GLU A 57 -14.72 21.22 -7.49
C GLU A 57 -13.63 22.18 -7.99
N GLY A 58 -13.73 22.66 -9.23
CA GLY A 58 -12.73 23.51 -9.87
C GLY A 58 -11.65 22.73 -10.63
N LEU A 59 -10.81 23.47 -11.35
CA LEU A 59 -9.76 22.88 -12.20
C LEU A 59 -8.67 22.19 -11.41
N GLY A 60 -8.23 21.05 -11.93
CA GLY A 60 -7.17 20.24 -11.34
C GLY A 60 -7.49 19.63 -9.98
N GLN A 61 -8.69 19.85 -9.45
CA GLN A 61 -9.15 19.26 -8.21
C GLN A 61 -9.62 17.82 -8.42
N LEU A 62 -9.62 17.04 -7.35
CA LEU A 62 -10.12 15.67 -7.36
C LEU A 62 -11.64 15.69 -7.59
N SER A 63 -12.11 14.95 -8.58
CA SER A 63 -13.55 14.79 -8.83
C SER A 63 -14.18 13.95 -7.70
N GLU A 64 -15.51 14.00 -7.57
CA GLU A 64 -16.24 13.08 -6.68
C GLU A 64 -15.90 11.61 -6.96
N LEU A 65 -15.81 11.23 -8.24
CA LEU A 65 -15.36 9.91 -8.66
C LEU A 65 -13.93 9.62 -8.16
N GLY A 66 -12.99 10.56 -8.30
CA GLY A 66 -11.62 10.39 -7.84
C GLY A 66 -11.47 10.22 -6.33
N LYS A 67 -12.36 10.86 -5.55
CA LYS A 67 -12.46 10.65 -4.09
C LYS A 67 -12.91 9.23 -3.79
N ASN A 68 -13.95 8.75 -4.48
CA ASN A 68 -14.47 7.39 -4.31
C ASN A 68 -13.45 6.33 -4.68
N GLN A 69 -12.76 6.48 -5.80
CA GLN A 69 -11.66 5.60 -6.21
C GLN A 69 -10.54 5.51 -5.15
N SER A 70 -10.20 6.65 -4.53
CA SER A 70 -9.18 6.69 -3.48
C SER A 70 -9.65 5.96 -2.21
N ASN A 71 -10.94 6.06 -1.87
CA ASN A 71 -11.54 5.33 -0.75
C ASN A 71 -11.57 3.81 -1.04
N GLU A 72 -12.02 3.40 -2.22
CA GLU A 72 -12.03 2.00 -2.66
C GLU A 72 -10.63 1.38 -2.63
N LEU A 73 -9.61 2.11 -3.09
CA LEU A 73 -8.22 1.69 -2.97
C LEU A 73 -7.82 1.51 -1.50
N GLY A 74 -8.19 2.44 -0.62
CA GLY A 74 -7.94 2.33 0.82
C GLY A 74 -8.58 1.08 1.43
N GLN A 75 -9.82 0.78 1.06
CA GLN A 75 -10.56 -0.42 1.51
C GLN A 75 -9.91 -1.72 0.99
N PHE A 76 -9.48 -1.73 -0.28
CA PHE A 76 -8.73 -2.84 -0.86
C PHE A 76 -7.42 -3.07 -0.10
N LEU A 77 -6.65 -2.01 0.17
CA LEU A 77 -5.38 -2.13 0.89
C LEU A 77 -5.60 -2.58 2.33
N ARG A 78 -6.62 -2.07 3.02
CA ARG A 78 -6.98 -2.51 4.38
C ARG A 78 -7.32 -4.00 4.42
N THR A 79 -8.08 -4.48 3.44
CA THR A 79 -8.43 -5.91 3.33
C THR A 79 -7.20 -6.75 2.98
N ARG A 80 -6.38 -6.29 2.03
CA ARG A 80 -5.18 -7.02 1.57
C ARG A 80 -4.15 -7.23 2.67
N TYR A 81 -3.97 -6.24 3.54
CA TYR A 81 -3.00 -6.27 4.63
C TYR A 81 -3.65 -6.53 5.99
N ASP A 82 -4.84 -7.13 5.99
CA ASP A 82 -5.42 -7.65 7.22
C ASP A 82 -4.50 -8.69 7.88
N GLY A 83 -4.46 -8.69 9.22
CA GLY A 83 -3.51 -9.49 9.99
C GLY A 83 -2.08 -8.94 10.05
N PHE A 84 -1.71 -7.96 9.22
CA PHE A 84 -0.44 -7.23 9.33
C PHE A 84 -0.59 -5.85 9.99
N LEU A 85 -1.81 -5.29 9.98
CA LEU A 85 -2.15 -4.02 10.60
C LEU A 85 -3.01 -4.25 11.85
N SER A 86 -2.95 -3.32 12.79
CA SER A 86 -3.83 -3.32 13.96
C SER A 86 -5.31 -3.20 13.54
N PRO A 87 -6.26 -3.79 14.31
CA PRO A 87 -7.70 -3.67 14.01
C PRO A 87 -8.19 -2.23 13.92
N SER A 88 -7.65 -1.35 14.76
CA SER A 88 -7.85 0.10 14.72
C SER A 88 -6.61 0.82 14.21
N TYR A 89 -6.82 2.02 13.64
CA TYR A 89 -5.73 2.83 13.11
C TYR A 89 -4.68 3.17 14.18
N LYS A 90 -3.41 2.96 13.84
CA LYS A 90 -2.25 3.45 14.57
C LYS A 90 -1.32 4.21 13.63
N GLY A 91 -0.93 5.41 14.04
CA GLY A 91 -0.17 6.33 13.19
C GLY A 91 1.28 5.92 12.92
N ASP A 92 1.83 4.99 13.70
CA ASP A 92 3.17 4.43 13.53
C ASP A 92 3.21 3.23 12.54
N GLU A 93 2.06 2.62 12.25
CA GLU A 93 1.97 1.51 11.28
C GLU A 93 1.85 2.00 9.83
N ILE A 94 1.34 3.22 9.60
CA ILE A 94 1.02 3.75 8.27
C ILE A 94 1.55 5.17 8.11
N SER A 95 2.42 5.36 7.13
CA SER A 95 2.90 6.68 6.70
C SER A 95 2.41 7.00 5.29
N ILE A 96 1.87 8.20 5.09
CA ILE A 96 1.37 8.67 3.79
C ILE A 96 2.17 9.90 3.36
N PHE A 97 2.74 9.85 2.17
CA PHE A 97 3.44 10.97 1.55
C PHE A 97 2.69 11.38 0.29
N MET A 98 2.35 12.66 0.20
CA MET A 98 1.74 13.24 -1.00
C MET A 98 2.72 14.19 -1.67
N PHE A 99 3.05 13.92 -2.93
CA PHE A 99 3.80 14.86 -3.75
C PHE A 99 2.84 15.84 -4.42
N VAL A 100 2.81 17.07 -3.90
CA VAL A 100 2.16 18.20 -4.56
C VAL A 100 3.26 19.04 -5.19
N ARG A 101 3.51 18.85 -6.49
CA ARG A 101 4.26 19.84 -7.27
C ARG A 101 3.24 20.72 -7.99
N TRP A 102 3.31 22.01 -7.66
CA TRP A 102 2.69 23.11 -8.39
C TRP A 102 3.49 23.38 -9.67
#